data_AF-A0A972YTY4-F1
#
_entry.id   AF-A0A972YTY4-F1
#
_cell.length_a   1.000
_cell.length_b   1.000
_cell.length_c   1.000
_cell.angle_alpha   90.00
_cell.angle_beta   90.00
_cell.angle_gamma   90.00
#
_symmetry.space_group_name_H-M   'P 1'
#
loop_
_entity.id
_entity.type
_entity.pdbx_description
1 polymer ?
#
loop_
_entity_poly.entity_id
_entity_poly.type
_entity_poly.pdbx_seq_one_letter_code
_entity_poly.pdbx_strand_id
1 'polypeptide(L)'
;MEVSLRPVTKENYEKVCELDITKEQEGYVACNMWSIVESKYNEGYEIRAIYMKEEPVGFFMWVQESKVKISIWRFMVDKEHQ
;
A
#
# COMPACT_ATOMS: atom_id res chain seq x y z
N MET A 1 17.05 11.15 5.91
CA MET A 1 16.13 10.00 5.88
C MET A 1 15.72 9.80 4.45
N GLU A 2 15.84 8.59 3.93
CA GLU A 2 15.49 8.26 2.54
C GLU A 2 14.19 7.46 2.56
N VAL A 3 13.17 7.98 1.86
CA VAL A 3 11.88 7.32 1.68
C VAL A 3 11.71 7.02 0.20
N SER A 4 11.25 5.82 -0.13
CA SER A 4 11.06 5.39 -1.51
C SER A 4 9.77 4.61 -1.69
N LEU A 5 9.19 4.69 -2.89
CA LEU A 5 8.08 3.83 -3.32
C LEU A 5 8.64 2.68 -4.14
N ARG A 6 8.45 1.46 -3.67
CA ARG A 6 8.97 0.25 -4.34
C ARG A 6 7.82 -0.64 -4.81
N PRO A 7 7.98 -1.37 -5.94
CA PRO A 7 6.99 -2.36 -6.36
C PRO A 7 6.73 -3.40 -5.27
N VAL A 8 5.49 -3.88 -5.19
CA VAL A 8 5.17 -5.09 -4.40
C VAL A 8 5.43 -6.30 -5.28
N THR A 9 6.36 -7.14 -4.85
CA THR A 9 6.90 -8.30 -5.58
C THR A 9 6.84 -9.56 -4.72
N LYS A 10 7.28 -10.70 -5.28
CA LYS A 10 7.34 -11.98 -4.56
C LYS A 10 8.28 -11.91 -3.34
N GLU A 11 9.26 -11.02 -3.37
CA GLU A 11 10.29 -10.90 -2.35
C GLU A 11 9.82 -10.06 -1.14
N ASN A 12 8.78 -9.23 -1.28
CA ASN A 12 8.36 -8.31 -0.21
C ASN A 12 6.87 -8.34 0.16
N TYR A 13 6.01 -9.03 -0.60
CA TYR A 13 4.57 -8.99 -0.36
C TYR A 13 4.17 -9.46 1.05
N GLU A 14 4.85 -10.46 1.62
CA GLU A 14 4.56 -10.97 2.97
C GLU A 14 4.74 -9.87 4.01
N LYS A 15 5.88 -9.17 3.98
CA LYS A 15 6.16 -8.04 4.88
C LYS A 15 5.14 -6.92 4.72
N VAL A 16 4.68 -6.65 3.49
CA VAL A 16 3.65 -5.63 3.21
C VAL A 16 2.29 -6.04 3.77
N CYS A 17 1.97 -7.34 3.77
CA CYS A 17 0.75 -7.88 4.39
C CYS A 17 0.79 -7.84 5.92
N GLU A 18 1.99 -7.91 6.51
CA GLU A 18 2.20 -7.86 7.96
C GLU A 18 2.15 -6.44 8.54
N LEU A 19 2.24 -5.40 7.70
CA LEU A 19 2.09 -4.01 8.13
C LEU A 19 0.73 -3.81 8.79
N ASP A 20 0.73 -3.12 9.92
CA ASP A 20 -0.44 -2.99 10.78
C ASP A 20 -0.74 -1.53 11.09
N ILE A 21 -2.01 -1.26 11.31
CA ILE A 21 -2.50 0.08 11.66
C ILE A 21 -2.90 0.11 13.14
N THR A 22 -3.09 1.32 13.69
CA THR A 22 -3.63 1.41 15.05
C THR A 22 -5.07 0.91 15.08
N LYS A 23 -5.56 0.50 16.26
CA LYS A 23 -6.95 0.02 16.41
C LYS A 23 -7.98 1.06 15.98
N GLU A 24 -7.68 2.34 16.15
CA GLU A 24 -8.54 3.45 15.74
C GLU A 24 -8.64 3.57 14.21
N GLN A 25 -7.64 3.05 13.48
CA GLN A 25 -7.56 3.11 12.02
C GLN A 25 -8.16 1.88 11.32
N GLU A 26 -8.38 0.76 12.04
CA GLU A 26 -8.89 -0.52 11.49
C GLU A 26 -10.16 -0.35 10.63
N GLY A 27 -11.01 0.63 10.92
CA GLY A 27 -12.24 0.89 10.16
C GLY A 27 -12.06 1.64 8.84
N TYR A 28 -10.88 2.21 8.57
CA TYR A 28 -10.65 3.10 7.42
C TYR A 28 -9.90 2.45 6.26
N VAL A 29 -9.21 1.33 6.48
CA VAL A 29 -8.32 0.72 5.48
C VAL A 29 -8.60 -0.78 5.39
N ALA A 30 -8.82 -1.29 4.18
CA ALA A 30 -8.88 -2.74 3.96
C ALA A 30 -7.50 -3.37 4.15
N CYS A 31 -7.45 -4.63 4.60
CA CYS A 31 -6.20 -5.38 4.71
C CYS A 31 -5.37 -5.30 3.41
N ASN A 32 -4.05 -5.09 3.55
CA ASN A 32 -3.13 -4.97 2.41
C ASN A 32 -3.17 -6.21 1.49
N MET A 33 -3.38 -7.41 2.06
CA MET A 33 -3.54 -8.65 1.28
C MET A 33 -4.66 -8.53 0.24
N TRP A 34 -5.83 -8.01 0.63
CA TRP A 34 -6.95 -7.83 -0.29
C TRP A 34 -6.62 -6.81 -1.37
N SER A 35 -5.99 -5.68 -0.99
CA SER A 35 -5.59 -4.63 -1.94
C SER A 35 -4.58 -5.14 -2.98
N ILE A 36 -3.65 -6.01 -2.58
CA ILE A 36 -2.69 -6.65 -3.49
C ILE A 36 -3.41 -7.55 -4.50
N VAL A 37 -4.35 -8.39 -4.02
CA VAL A 37 -5.13 -9.28 -4.91
C VAL A 37 -5.98 -8.46 -5.87
N GLU A 38 -6.71 -7.47 -5.35
CA GLU A 38 -7.56 -6.57 -6.14
C GLU A 38 -6.79 -5.89 -7.28
N SER A 39 -5.56 -5.43 -7.02
CA SER A 39 -4.72 -4.78 -8.04
C SER A 39 -4.26 -5.72 -9.16
N LYS A 40 -4.29 -7.04 -8.97
CA LYS A 40 -3.89 -8.01 -10.00
C LYS A 40 -5.01 -8.32 -10.99
N TYR A 41 -6.26 -8.11 -10.58
CA TYR A 41 -7.44 -8.43 -11.38
C TYR A 41 -8.12 -7.20 -11.97
N ASN A 42 -7.77 -5.99 -11.55
CA ASN A 42 -8.35 -4.74 -12.05
C ASN A 42 -7.32 -3.90 -12.80
N GLU A 43 -7.68 -3.45 -14.00
CA GLU A 43 -6.83 -2.57 -14.82
C GLU A 43 -6.77 -1.15 -14.23
N GLY A 44 -5.62 -0.50 -14.34
CA GLY A 44 -5.40 0.87 -13.84
C GLY A 44 -5.18 0.96 -12.33
N TYR A 45 -5.09 -0.17 -11.63
CA TYR A 45 -4.82 -0.25 -10.19
C TYR A 45 -3.32 -0.41 -9.98
N GLU A 46 -2.71 0.57 -9.32
CA GLU A 46 -1.28 0.58 -9.06
C GLU A 46 -1.02 0.53 -7.55
N ILE A 47 -0.09 -0.34 -7.16
CA ILE A 47 0.31 -0.52 -5.75
C ILE A 47 1.81 -0.34 -5.57
N ARG A 48 2.21 0.26 -4.46
CA ARG A 48 3.61 0.40 -4.03
C ARG A 48 3.70 0.18 -2.53
N ALA A 49 4.81 -0.42 -2.11
CA ALA A 49 5.23 -0.40 -0.71
C ALA A 49 6.01 0.89 -0.45
N ILE A 50 5.73 1.52 0.69
CA ILE A 50 6.48 2.68 1.18
C ILE A 50 7.64 2.13 1.99
N TYR A 51 8.86 2.53 1.64
CA TYR A 51 10.08 2.10 2.31
C TYR A 51 10.76 3.27 3.01
N MET A 52 11.24 3.03 4.23
CA MET A 52 12.24 3.88 4.87
C MET A 52 13.57 3.13 4.87
N LYS A 53 14.53 3.61 4.07
CA LYS A 53 15.74 2.84 3.70
C LYS A 53 15.32 1.47 3.12
N GLU A 54 15.65 0.37 3.80
CA GLU A 54 15.39 -1.02 3.37
C GLU A 54 14.22 -1.68 4.10
N GLU A 55 13.53 -0.95 4.96
CA GLU A 55 12.39 -1.43 5.73
C GLU A 55 11.07 -0.99 5.07
N PRO A 56 10.14 -1.91 4.74
CA PRO A 56 8.80 -1.54 4.36
C PRO A 56 8.06 -0.99 5.59
N VAL A 57 7.51 0.21 5.47
CA VAL A 57 6.85 0.96 6.55
C VAL A 57 5.45 1.44 6.16
N GLY A 58 4.94 1.01 5.01
CA GLY A 58 3.61 1.43 4.55
C GLY A 58 3.21 0.85 3.21
N PHE A 59 1.97 1.15 2.81
CA PHE A 59 1.34 0.72 1.58
C PHE A 59 0.63 1.89 0.90
N PHE A 60 0.77 1.97 -0.43
CA PHE A 60 0.19 3.02 -1.23
C PHE A 60 -0.48 2.45 -2.47
N MET A 61 -1.71 2.86 -2.73
CA MET A 61 -2.50 2.43 -3.88
C MET A 61 -3.23 3.61 -4.50
N TRP A 62 -3.12 3.71 -5.83
CA TRP A 62 -3.91 4.63 -6.63
C TRP A 62 -4.56 3.93 -7.80
N VAL A 63 -5.70 4.47 -8.22
CA VAL A 63 -6.52 3.93 -9.30
C VAL A 63 -6.75 5.01 -10.34
N GLN A 64 -6.47 4.68 -11.60
CA GLN A 64 -6.87 5.50 -12.74
C GLN A 64 -8.35 5.26 -13.05
N GLU A 65 -9.22 6.10 -12.51
CA GLU A 65 -10.67 6.00 -12.71
C GLU A 65 -11.11 6.44 -14.12
N SER A 66 -10.34 7.31 -14.77
CA SER A 66 -10.56 7.74 -16.15
C SER A 66 -9.28 8.28 -16.77
N LYS A 67 -9.32 8.68 -18.05
CA LYS A 67 -8.18 9.31 -18.74
C LYS A 67 -7.65 10.57 -18.05
N VAL A 68 -8.47 11.24 -17.23
CA VAL A 68 -8.14 12.54 -16.61
C VAL A 68 -8.21 12.52 -15.09
N LYS A 69 -8.52 11.36 -14.47
CA LYS A 69 -8.70 11.26 -13.02
C LYS A 69 -7.95 10.06 -12.45
N ILE A 70 -7.12 10.34 -11.45
CA ILE A 70 -6.46 9.36 -10.59
C ILE A 70 -6.91 9.61 -9.16
N SER A 71 -7.30 8.55 -8.46
CA SER A 71 -7.72 8.60 -7.06
C SER A 71 -6.75 7.79 -6.21
N ILE A 72 -6.39 8.32 -5.04
CA ILE A 72 -5.67 7.56 -4.01
C ILE A 72 -6.69 6.77 -3.21
N TRP A 73 -6.63 5.45 -3.28
CA TRP A 73 -7.57 4.57 -2.59
C TRP A 73 -7.02 4.02 -1.28
N ARG A 74 -5.69 3.85 -1.19
CA ARG A 74 -5.01 3.46 0.04
C ARG A 74 -3.76 4.30 0.23
N PHE A 75 -3.61 4.84 1.42
CA PHE A 75 -2.37 5.42 1.91
C PHE A 75 -2.27 5.06 3.38
N MET A 76 -1.37 4.15 3.69
CA MET A 76 -1.23 3.54 4.99
C MET A 76 0.24 3.54 5.38
N VAL A 77 0.53 3.99 6.60
CA VAL A 77 1.84 3.94 7.23
C VAL A 77 1.69 3.03 8.43
N ASP A 78 2.64 2.14 8.62
CA ASP A 78 2.66 1.22 9.75
C ASP A 78 2.66 2.00 11.07
N LYS A 79 1.88 1.52 12.05
CA LYS A 79 1.68 2.19 13.34
C LYS A 79 2.98 2.48 14.10
N GLU A 80 4.03 1.69 13.90
CA GLU A 80 5.33 1.88 14.57
C GLU A 80 6.14 3.03 13.97
N HIS A 81 5.68 3.59 12.84
CA HIS A 81 6.34 4.64 12.06
C HIS A 81 5.47 5.89 11.84
N GLN A 82 4.37 6.04 12.60
CA GLN A 82 3.45 7.20 12.55
C GLN A 82 3.88 8.38 13.43
#